data_AF-A0A2V7N7Z3-F1
#
_entry.id   AF-A0A2V7N7Z3-F1
#
_cell.length_a   1.000
_cell.length_b   1.000
_cell.length_c   1.000
_cell.angle_alpha   90.00
_cell.angle_beta   90.00
_cell.angle_gamma   90.00
#
_symmetry.space_group_name_H-M   'P 1'
#
loop_
_entity.id
_entity.type
_entity.pdbx_description
1 polymer ?
#
loop_
_entity_poly.entity_id
_entity_poly.type
_entity_poly.pdbx_seq_one_letter_code
_entity_poly.pdbx_strand_id
1 'polypeptide(L)'
;MHAVFRRYRIRLGAVEAAAERAHEGLVPDLRRVQGFAAYYLVHAGNDTLASIALFQTEESAAVGERLLNDWFRHDWPVFQAVPPELARGAVLVHEELPRVAAAVTTGPRLERRNWSDRRLTRERRSGGDRRVATAAVSMSATP
;
A
#
# COMPACT_ATOMS: atom_id res chain seq x y z
N MET A 1 -8.64 -4.14 -27.62
CA MET A 1 -8.63 -4.11 -26.13
C MET A 1 -10.03 -4.31 -25.60
N HIS A 2 -10.18 -5.05 -24.51
CA HIS A 2 -11.44 -5.34 -23.83
C HIS A 2 -11.30 -5.02 -22.34
N ALA A 3 -12.35 -4.49 -21.75
CA ALA A 3 -12.41 -4.19 -20.32
C ALA A 3 -13.38 -5.15 -19.64
N VAL A 4 -13.12 -5.45 -18.36
CA VAL A 4 -14.11 -5.99 -17.42
C VAL A 4 -14.29 -4.94 -16.33
N PHE A 5 -15.53 -4.46 -16.16
CA PHE A 5 -15.89 -3.44 -15.18
C PHE A 5 -16.89 -3.99 -14.18
N ARG A 6 -16.67 -3.75 -12.88
CA ARG A 6 -17.61 -4.12 -11.80
C ARG A 6 -17.64 -3.08 -10.69
N ARG A 7 -18.79 -2.97 -10.02
CA ARG A 7 -18.97 -2.17 -8.81
C ARG A 7 -19.39 -3.03 -7.64
N TYR A 8 -18.80 -2.77 -6.49
CA TYR A 8 -19.07 -3.48 -5.25
C TYR A 8 -19.29 -2.50 -4.12
N ARG A 9 -20.29 -2.76 -3.29
CA ARG A 9 -20.40 -2.17 -1.96
C ARG A 9 -19.59 -3.04 -1.00
N ILE A 10 -18.80 -2.40 -0.16
CA ILE A 10 -18.00 -3.03 0.89
C ILE A 10 -18.46 -2.51 2.25
N ARG A 11 -18.13 -3.19 3.35
CA ARG A 11 -18.33 -2.63 4.70
C ARG A 11 -17.35 -1.49 4.98
N LEU A 12 -17.81 -0.50 5.74
CA LEU A 12 -16.99 0.64 6.19
C LEU A 12 -15.69 0.16 6.86
N GLY A 13 -14.56 0.81 6.52
CA GLY A 13 -13.24 0.52 7.10
C GLY A 13 -12.50 -0.68 6.52
N ALA A 14 -12.96 -1.26 5.41
CA ALA A 14 -12.31 -2.41 4.76
C ALA A 14 -11.69 -2.08 3.38
N VAL A 15 -11.61 -0.80 3.00
CA VAL A 15 -11.11 -0.37 1.68
C VAL A 15 -9.61 -0.63 1.53
N GLU A 16 -8.80 -0.28 2.53
CA GLU A 16 -7.36 -0.48 2.53
C GLU A 16 -7.03 -1.98 2.52
N ALA A 17 -7.70 -2.75 3.36
CA ALA A 17 -7.54 -4.20 3.40
C ALA A 17 -7.95 -4.90 2.09
N ALA A 18 -8.97 -4.35 1.40
CA ALA A 18 -9.36 -4.82 0.07
C ALA A 18 -8.27 -4.57 -0.98
N ALA A 19 -7.62 -3.40 -0.93
CA ALA A 19 -6.51 -3.09 -1.84
C ALA A 19 -5.30 -4.01 -1.60
N GLU A 20 -4.93 -4.23 -0.33
CA GLU A 20 -3.85 -5.14 0.04
C GLU A 20 -4.11 -6.57 -0.43
N ARG A 21 -5.30 -7.15 -0.13
CA ARG A 21 -5.60 -8.52 -0.60
C ARG A 21 -5.77 -8.63 -2.10
N ALA A 22 -6.27 -7.60 -2.77
CA ALA A 22 -6.29 -7.60 -4.23
C ALA A 22 -4.86 -7.67 -4.78
N HIS A 23 -3.90 -6.97 -4.15
CA HIS A 23 -2.50 -7.00 -4.54
C HIS A 23 -1.84 -8.37 -4.27
N GLU A 24 -2.16 -9.01 -3.16
CA GLU A 24 -1.57 -10.30 -2.76
C GLU A 24 -2.17 -11.52 -3.47
N GLY A 25 -3.46 -11.47 -3.83
CA GLY A 25 -4.17 -12.60 -4.44
C GLY A 25 -4.59 -12.36 -5.88
N LEU A 26 -5.57 -11.46 -6.08
CA LEU A 26 -6.23 -11.26 -7.37
C LEU A 26 -5.27 -10.78 -8.48
N VAL A 27 -4.44 -9.79 -8.20
CA VAL A 27 -3.53 -9.19 -9.21
C VAL A 27 -2.52 -10.21 -9.74
N PRO A 28 -1.85 -11.02 -8.90
CA PRO A 28 -1.03 -12.13 -9.38
C PRO A 28 -1.74 -13.06 -10.36
N ASP A 29 -2.99 -13.42 -10.10
CA ASP A 29 -3.77 -14.31 -10.98
C ASP A 29 -4.12 -13.63 -12.31
N LEU A 30 -4.57 -12.37 -12.25
CA LEU A 30 -4.84 -11.58 -13.44
C LEU A 30 -3.60 -11.39 -14.32
N ARG A 31 -2.42 -11.19 -13.72
CA ARG A 31 -1.14 -11.06 -14.45
C ARG A 31 -0.72 -12.32 -15.19
N ARG A 32 -1.24 -13.51 -14.82
CA ARG A 32 -0.99 -14.76 -15.53
C ARG A 32 -1.88 -14.92 -16.77
N VAL A 33 -2.93 -14.12 -16.90
CA VAL A 33 -3.78 -14.12 -18.09
C VAL A 33 -3.00 -13.50 -19.25
N GLN A 34 -2.91 -14.23 -20.36
CA GLN A 34 -2.26 -13.72 -21.57
C GLN A 34 -2.94 -12.42 -22.03
N GLY A 35 -2.16 -11.39 -22.34
CA GLY A 35 -2.70 -10.11 -22.76
C GLY A 35 -3.33 -9.26 -21.65
N PHE A 36 -3.09 -9.57 -20.37
CA PHE A 36 -3.37 -8.63 -19.28
C PHE A 36 -2.62 -7.31 -19.49
N ALA A 37 -3.36 -6.20 -19.49
CA ALA A 37 -2.81 -4.87 -19.72
C ALA A 37 -2.76 -4.04 -18.44
N ALA A 38 -3.86 -4.01 -17.68
CA ALA A 38 -3.94 -3.24 -16.45
C ALA A 38 -5.06 -3.73 -15.52
N TYR A 39 -4.93 -3.41 -14.24
CA TYR A 39 -5.98 -3.56 -13.25
C TYR A 39 -6.06 -2.32 -12.37
N TYR A 40 -7.27 -1.89 -12.08
CA TYR A 40 -7.58 -0.78 -11.19
C TYR A 40 -8.64 -1.23 -10.19
N LEU A 41 -8.38 -0.98 -8.91
CA LEU A 41 -9.39 -1.02 -7.86
C LEU A 41 -9.52 0.39 -7.31
N VAL A 42 -10.65 1.02 -7.59
CA VAL A 42 -10.90 2.44 -7.34
C VAL A 42 -11.88 2.56 -6.18
N HIS A 43 -11.54 3.36 -5.16
CA HIS A 43 -12.54 3.77 -4.18
C HIS A 43 -13.45 4.84 -4.79
N ALA A 44 -14.68 4.47 -5.09
CA ALA A 44 -15.69 5.33 -5.72
C ALA A 44 -16.52 6.15 -4.71
N GLY A 45 -16.07 6.27 -3.46
CA GLY A 45 -16.81 6.88 -2.35
C GLY A 45 -17.96 6.03 -1.82
N ASN A 46 -18.59 6.45 -0.72
CA ASN A 46 -19.79 5.83 -0.13
C ASN A 46 -19.70 4.30 0.00
N ASP A 47 -18.59 3.80 0.55
CA ASP A 47 -18.29 2.37 0.69
C ASP A 47 -18.37 1.56 -0.62
N THR A 48 -18.13 2.21 -1.75
CA THR A 48 -18.17 1.58 -3.07
C THR A 48 -16.76 1.46 -3.63
N LEU A 49 -16.42 0.28 -4.12
CA LEU A 49 -15.25 0.04 -4.97
C LEU A 49 -15.69 -0.21 -6.40
N ALA A 50 -14.91 0.29 -7.36
CA ALA A 50 -15.00 -0.07 -8.76
C ALA A 50 -13.75 -0.85 -9.16
N SER A 51 -13.95 -2.00 -9.80
CA SER A 51 -12.91 -2.87 -10.32
C SER A 51 -12.89 -2.75 -11.84
N ILE A 52 -11.72 -2.50 -12.41
CA ILE A 52 -11.52 -2.33 -13.86
C ILE A 52 -10.31 -3.17 -14.26
N ALA A 53 -10.51 -4.17 -15.11
CA ALA A 53 -9.42 -4.97 -15.68
C ALA A 53 -9.39 -4.80 -17.19
N LEU A 54 -8.21 -4.57 -17.76
CA LEU A 54 -8.00 -4.38 -19.20
C LEU A 54 -7.20 -5.55 -19.77
N PHE A 55 -7.67 -6.05 -20.91
CA PHE A 55 -7.06 -7.17 -21.64
C PHE A 55 -6.96 -6.86 -23.13
N GLN A 56 -5.98 -7.44 -23.81
CA GLN A 56 -5.79 -7.21 -25.24
C GLN A 56 -6.92 -7.81 -26.09
N THR A 57 -7.37 -9.02 -25.75
CA THR A 57 -8.38 -9.77 -26.51
C THR A 57 -9.67 -10.03 -25.72
N GLU A 58 -10.72 -10.43 -26.42
CA GLU A 58 -12.01 -10.72 -25.82
C GLU A 58 -11.94 -11.99 -24.94
N GLU A 59 -11.21 -12.99 -25.42
CA GLU A 59 -11.03 -14.29 -24.76
C GLU A 59 -10.31 -14.12 -23.42
N SER A 60 -9.25 -13.31 -23.41
CA SER A 60 -8.52 -12.96 -22.19
C SER A 60 -9.40 -12.20 -21.21
N ALA A 61 -10.26 -11.30 -21.69
CA ALA A 61 -11.23 -10.61 -20.84
C ALA A 61 -12.27 -11.57 -20.25
N ALA A 62 -12.71 -12.59 -21.00
CA ALA A 62 -13.62 -13.61 -20.48
C ALA A 62 -12.96 -14.49 -19.40
N VAL A 63 -11.66 -14.79 -19.52
CA VAL A 63 -10.88 -15.47 -18.46
C VAL A 63 -10.77 -14.58 -17.23
N GLY A 64 -10.36 -13.32 -17.41
CA GLY A 64 -10.23 -12.35 -16.32
C GLY A 64 -11.56 -12.10 -15.60
N GLU A 65 -12.67 -12.07 -16.35
CA GLU A 65 -14.01 -11.93 -15.78
C GLU A 65 -14.36 -13.04 -14.80
N ARG A 66 -13.98 -14.29 -15.12
CA ARG A 66 -14.16 -15.45 -14.23
C ARG A 66 -13.31 -15.32 -12.96
N LEU A 67 -12.03 -15.00 -13.10
CA LEU A 67 -11.13 -14.78 -11.96
C LEU A 67 -11.64 -13.67 -11.03
N LEU A 68 -12.10 -12.55 -11.58
CA LEU A 68 -12.71 -11.48 -10.81
C LEU A 68 -13.96 -11.98 -10.08
N ASN A 69 -14.87 -12.68 -10.78
CA ASN A 69 -16.07 -13.23 -10.16
C ASN A 69 -15.76 -14.17 -9.00
N ASP A 70 -14.81 -15.08 -9.20
CA ASP A 70 -14.46 -16.08 -8.19
C ASP A 70 -13.84 -15.40 -6.97
N TRP A 71 -12.93 -14.45 -7.17
CA TRP A 71 -12.32 -13.71 -6.07
C TRP A 71 -13.32 -12.89 -5.25
N PHE A 72 -14.19 -12.14 -5.93
CA PHE A 72 -15.19 -11.30 -5.26
C PHE A 72 -16.31 -12.11 -4.58
N ARG A 73 -16.67 -13.30 -5.10
CA ARG A 73 -17.73 -14.14 -4.53
C ARG A 73 -17.23 -15.10 -3.46
N HIS A 74 -16.10 -15.77 -3.68
CA HIS A 74 -15.63 -16.85 -2.83
C HIS A 74 -14.57 -16.38 -1.83
N ASP A 75 -13.59 -15.59 -2.29
CA ASP A 75 -12.45 -15.23 -1.44
C ASP A 75 -12.76 -14.06 -0.50
N TRP A 76 -13.70 -13.19 -0.89
CA TRP A 76 -14.06 -12.02 -0.10
C TRP A 76 -15.58 -11.73 -0.10
N PRO A 77 -16.39 -12.45 0.70
CA PRO A 77 -17.85 -12.33 0.71
C PRO A 77 -18.38 -11.00 1.28
N VAL A 78 -17.50 -10.12 1.76
CA VAL A 78 -17.90 -8.79 2.22
C VAL A 78 -18.19 -7.83 1.05
N PHE A 79 -17.83 -8.24 -0.18
CA PHE A 79 -18.21 -7.53 -1.39
C PHE A 79 -19.64 -7.89 -1.79
N GLN A 80 -20.46 -6.86 -1.95
CA GLN A 80 -21.81 -6.98 -2.47
C GLN A 80 -21.83 -6.32 -3.83
N ALA A 81 -22.05 -7.09 -4.89
CA ALA A 81 -22.14 -6.55 -6.22
C ALA A 81 -23.28 -5.52 -6.31
N VAL A 82 -23.01 -4.39 -6.94
CA VAL A 82 -23.98 -3.30 -7.10
C VAL A 82 -24.35 -3.19 -8.57
N PRO A 83 -25.65 -3.32 -8.92
CA PRO A 83 -26.10 -3.10 -10.28
C PRO A 83 -25.74 -1.70 -10.83
N PRO A 84 -25.50 -1.60 -12.15
CA PRO A 84 -25.50 -2.69 -13.12
C PRO A 84 -24.31 -3.66 -12.95
N GLU A 85 -24.60 -4.97 -13.03
CA GLU A 85 -23.65 -6.09 -12.94
C GLU A 85 -23.11 -6.52 -14.32
N LEU A 86 -22.67 -5.58 -15.16
CA LEU A 86 -21.85 -5.81 -16.36
C LEU A 86 -21.34 -4.40 -16.80
N ALA A 87 -20.22 -4.25 -17.52
CA ALA A 87 -19.88 -5.19 -18.56
C ALA A 87 -18.43 -5.42 -18.91
N ARG A 88 -18.18 -6.70 -19.24
CA ARG A 88 -17.14 -7.04 -20.20
C ARG A 88 -17.52 -6.43 -21.54
N GLY A 89 -16.60 -5.71 -22.19
CA GLY A 89 -16.87 -5.06 -23.45
C GLY A 89 -15.63 -4.57 -24.16
N ALA A 90 -15.77 -4.28 -25.46
CA ALA A 90 -14.71 -3.66 -26.23
C ALA A 90 -14.44 -2.24 -25.74
N VAL A 91 -13.16 -1.89 -25.58
CA VAL A 91 -12.77 -0.52 -25.27
C VAL A 91 -12.76 0.26 -26.58
N LEU A 92 -13.73 1.17 -26.73
CA LEU A 92 -13.90 1.95 -27.97
C LEU A 92 -12.93 3.12 -28.06
N VAL A 93 -12.56 3.72 -26.92
CA VAL A 93 -11.65 4.85 -26.83
C VAL A 93 -10.78 4.65 -25.59
N HIS A 94 -9.47 4.79 -25.76
CA HIS A 94 -8.52 4.93 -24.66
C HIS A 94 -7.35 5.80 -25.11
N GLU A 95 -6.80 6.56 -24.18
CA GLU A 95 -5.60 7.36 -24.38
C GLU A 95 -4.74 7.24 -23.13
N GLU A 96 -3.46 6.95 -23.31
CA GLU A 96 -2.49 6.90 -22.22
C GLU A 96 -1.37 7.88 -22.54
N LEU A 97 -1.15 8.86 -21.66
CA LEU A 97 0.04 9.68 -21.75
C LEU A 97 1.27 8.82 -21.41
N PRO A 98 2.43 9.09 -22.04
CA PRO A 98 3.69 8.48 -21.63
C PRO A 98 3.88 8.68 -20.12
N ARG A 99 4.10 7.58 -19.38
CA ARG A 99 4.40 7.70 -17.95
C ARG A 99 5.76 8.38 -17.81
N VAL A 100 5.76 9.63 -17.38
CA VAL A 100 6.96 10.24 -16.82
C VAL A 100 7.20 9.51 -15.50
N ALA A 101 8.33 8.79 -15.39
CA ALA A 101 8.69 8.09 -14.18
C ALA A 101 8.69 9.10 -13.03
N ALA A 102 7.74 8.99 -12.10
CA ALA A 102 7.78 9.75 -10.87
C ALA A 102 9.07 9.34 -10.16
N ALA A 103 9.98 10.30 -9.95
CA ALA A 103 11.14 10.09 -9.09
C ALA A 103 10.65 9.47 -7.79
N VAL A 104 11.23 8.33 -7.41
CA VAL A 104 10.92 7.62 -6.18
C VAL A 104 11.02 8.63 -5.04
N THR A 105 9.87 9.13 -4.58
CA THR A 105 9.81 9.89 -3.35
C THR A 105 9.84 8.83 -2.28
N THR A 106 11.06 8.43 -1.90
CA THR A 106 11.30 7.69 -0.67
C THR A 106 10.77 8.59 0.44
N GLY A 107 9.50 8.42 0.82
CA GLY A 107 8.96 9.03 2.03
C GLY A 107 9.88 8.66 3.18
N PRO A 108 10.02 9.53 4.20
CA PRO A 108 11.01 9.32 5.26
C PRO A 108 10.75 7.94 5.86
N ARG A 109 11.73 7.04 5.66
CA ARG A 109 11.78 5.74 6.31
C ARG A 109 11.70 6.05 7.80
N LEU A 110 10.52 5.84 8.40
CA LEU A 110 10.37 5.83 9.84
C LEU A 110 11.19 4.66 10.34
N GLU A 111 12.46 4.95 10.58
CA GLU A 111 13.40 4.07 11.22
C GLU A 111 12.75 3.67 12.53
N ARG A 112 12.29 2.41 12.61
CA ARG A 112 11.82 1.84 13.87
C ARG A 112 13.03 1.85 14.79
N ARG A 113 13.22 2.93 15.54
CA ARG A 113 14.22 3.04 16.60
C ARG A 113 13.96 1.88 17.54
N ASN A 114 14.87 0.92 17.49
CA ASN A 114 14.79 -0.32 18.25
C ASN A 114 14.84 0.03 19.75
N TRP A 115 13.84 -0.45 20.50
CA TRP A 115 13.63 -0.13 21.91
C TRP A 115 14.77 -0.65 22.82
N SER A 116 15.59 -1.57 22.32
CA SER A 116 16.70 -2.20 23.05
C SER A 116 17.86 -1.24 23.40
N ASP A 117 18.04 -0.13 22.71
CA ASP A 117 19.15 0.80 22.98
C ASP A 117 18.95 1.65 24.25
N ARG A 118 17.73 1.70 24.80
CA ARG A 118 17.47 2.47 26.04
C ARG A 118 17.98 1.78 27.32
N ARG A 119 18.31 0.48 27.31
CA ARG A 119 18.78 -0.19 28.54
C ARG A 119 20.27 0.00 28.82
N LEU A 120 21.09 0.30 27.81
CA LEU A 120 22.55 0.37 27.98
C LEU A 120 23.07 1.73 28.49
N THR A 121 22.26 2.79 28.48
CA THR A 121 22.69 4.13 28.92
C THR A 121 22.42 4.44 30.39
N ARG A 122 21.72 3.56 31.14
CA ARG A 122 21.44 3.78 32.57
C ARG A 122 22.51 3.24 33.51
N GLU A 123 23.35 2.30 33.07
CA GLU A 123 24.35 1.64 33.93
C GLU A 123 25.73 2.32 33.97
N ARG A 124 25.99 3.33 33.14
CA ARG A 124 27.27 4.08 33.12
C ARG A 124 27.32 5.34 34.01
N ARG A 125 26.39 5.50 34.95
CA ARG A 125 26.39 6.64 35.89
C ARG A 125 26.58 6.27 37.36
N SER A 126 26.98 5.03 37.66
CA SER A 126 27.29 4.62 39.03
C SER A 126 28.62 3.87 39.05
N GLY A 127 29.72 4.62 39.11
CA GLY A 127 31.04 3.99 39.20
C GLY A 127 32.18 5.00 39.13
N GLY A 128 32.38 5.72 40.24
CA GLY A 128 33.67 6.22 40.75
C GLY A 128 34.65 6.93 39.81
N ASP A 129 35.03 8.15 40.19
CA ASP A 129 36.43 8.33 40.59
C ASP A 129 36.60 9.43 41.64
N ARG A 130 37.21 9.05 42.75
CA ARG A 130 37.70 9.92 43.82
C ARG A 130 39.14 10.25 43.45
N ARG A 131 39.48 11.51 43.20
CA ARG A 131 40.84 12.02 43.46
C ARG A 131 40.80 13.41 44.10
N VAL A 132 41.67 13.53 45.09
CA VAL A 132 41.76 14.54 46.14
C VAL A 132 42.95 15.45 45.85
N ALA A 133 42.83 16.72 46.27
CA ALA A 133 43.91 17.69 46.57
C ALA A 133 44.69 18.25 45.37
N THR A 134 45.11 19.52 45.32
CA THR A 134 45.16 20.62 46.30
C THR A 134 45.32 21.93 45.53
N ALA A 135 44.71 23.00 46.04
CA ALA A 135 44.84 24.36 45.54
C ALA A 135 46.21 24.98 45.87
N ALA A 136 46.72 25.82 44.97
CA ALA A 136 47.69 26.85 45.30
C ALA A 136 47.26 28.17 44.64
N VAL A 137 47.09 29.18 45.50
CA VAL A 137 46.55 30.52 45.28
C VAL A 137 47.69 31.51 45.01
N SER A 138 47.46 32.48 44.12
CA SER A 138 48.15 33.79 44.02
C SER A 138 47.61 34.53 42.79
N MET A 139 47.20 35.80 42.76
CA MET A 139 47.24 36.94 43.69
C MET A 139 46.12 37.95 43.36
N SER A 140 45.86 38.81 44.36
CA SER A 140 45.18 40.12 44.49
C SER A 140 45.01 41.01 43.23
N ALA A 141 44.12 42.01 43.17
CA ALA A 141 43.61 42.93 44.20
C ALA A 141 42.26 43.60 43.81
N THR A 142 41.62 44.24 44.78
CA THR A 142 40.43 45.12 44.68
C THR A 142 40.63 46.27 45.69
N PRO A 143 39.91 47.40 45.67
CA PRO A 143 39.08 48.01 44.61
C PRO A 143 39.75 49.22 43.93
#